data_AF-A0AAW3A1R7-F1
#
_entry.id   AF-A0AAW3A1R7-F1
#
_cell.length_a   1.000
_cell.length_b   1.000
_cell.length_c   1.000
_cell.angle_alpha   90.00
_cell.angle_beta   90.00
_cell.angle_gamma   90.00
#
_symmetry.space_group_name_H-M   'P 1'
#
loop_
_entity.id
_entity.type
_entity.pdbx_description
1 polymer ?
#
loop_
_entity_poly.entity_id
_entity_poly.type
_entity_poly.pdbx_seq_one_letter_code
_entity_poly.pdbx_strand_id
1 'polypeptide(L)'
;DPAKSYSVVFYNTEADAVPGNPSPVTCAALSVAATKLTCTIIAVNGVMGMYRFLVKDTTSDALLLGSTSLSSIAVNPPLPAVTGASGECTTSSAACISGATLTIKGTNFNHRDALYQRFSVGVTKAQRSAIRLAPTAVSETDVTATLTVADGTPAGSYPVFVEVQVCMMQMMSPLRYVGNLVLNSAGGSNGSGAEESA
;
A
#
# COMPACT_ATOMS: atom_id res chain seq x y z
N ASP A 1 -31.76 13.03 19.67
CA ASP A 1 -32.49 14.30 19.42
C ASP A 1 -31.88 14.94 18.18
N PRO A 2 -32.61 15.06 17.06
CA PRO A 2 -32.10 15.66 15.83
C PRO A 2 -31.65 17.13 15.98
N ALA A 3 -32.11 17.83 17.01
CA ALA A 3 -31.72 19.21 17.28
C ALA A 3 -30.34 19.32 17.96
N LYS A 4 -29.76 18.21 18.43
CA LYS A 4 -28.46 18.18 19.10
C LYS A 4 -27.32 17.87 18.15
N SER A 5 -26.13 18.35 18.52
CA SER A 5 -24.88 18.00 17.85
C SER A 5 -24.22 16.83 18.56
N TYR A 6 -23.65 15.91 17.79
CA TYR A 6 -22.98 14.73 18.31
C TYR A 6 -21.58 14.58 17.71
N SER A 7 -20.72 13.86 18.41
CA SER A 7 -19.46 13.35 17.87
C SER A 7 -19.33 11.86 18.20
N VAL A 8 -18.59 11.14 17.37
CA VAL A 8 -18.29 9.72 17.59
C VAL A 8 -16.80 9.59 17.86
N VAL A 9 -16.46 9.04 19.01
CA VAL A 9 -15.09 8.85 19.48
C VAL A 9 -14.76 7.37 19.39
N PHE A 10 -13.85 7.01 18.50
CA PHE A 10 -13.33 5.65 18.39
C PHE A 10 -12.16 5.41 19.32
N TYR A 11 -12.01 4.17 19.77
CA TYR A 11 -10.83 3.70 20.49
C TYR A 11 -10.56 2.24 20.13
N ASN A 12 -9.28 1.92 19.93
CA ASN A 12 -8.85 0.56 19.62
C ASN A 12 -8.96 -0.30 20.90
N THR A 13 -9.53 -1.50 20.82
CA THR A 13 -9.68 -2.41 21.97
C THR A 13 -8.48 -3.33 22.19
N GLU A 14 -7.57 -3.37 21.24
CA GLU A 14 -6.39 -4.23 21.20
C GLU A 14 -5.09 -3.47 21.50
N ALA A 15 -5.13 -2.13 21.50
CA ALA A 15 -4.01 -1.27 21.85
C ALA A 15 -4.35 -0.39 23.05
N ASP A 16 -3.38 -0.19 23.95
CA ASP A 16 -3.55 0.73 25.07
C ASP A 16 -3.86 2.14 24.55
N ALA A 17 -4.88 2.78 25.14
CA ALA A 17 -5.22 4.15 24.82
C ALA A 17 -4.07 5.07 25.28
N VAL A 18 -3.31 5.62 24.33
CA VAL A 18 -2.27 6.62 24.65
C VAL A 18 -2.95 7.98 24.86
N PRO A 19 -2.82 8.61 26.04
CA PRO A 19 -3.39 9.94 26.29
C PRO A 19 -2.93 10.96 25.25
N GLY A 20 -3.87 11.70 24.67
CA GLY A 20 -3.59 12.76 23.70
C GLY A 20 -3.38 12.30 22.25
N ASN A 21 -3.38 10.98 21.96
CA ASN A 21 -3.32 10.50 20.59
C ASN A 21 -4.75 10.20 20.08
N PRO A 22 -5.31 11.02 19.17
CA PRO A 22 -6.64 10.74 18.62
C PRO A 22 -6.63 9.41 17.87
N SER A 23 -7.71 8.64 17.99
CA SER A 23 -7.87 7.41 17.20
C SER A 23 -7.67 7.71 15.70
N PRO A 24 -6.90 6.88 14.96
CA PRO A 24 -6.72 7.05 13.52
C PRO A 24 -7.98 6.66 12.72
N VAL A 25 -9.03 6.24 13.42
CA VAL A 25 -10.38 6.00 12.91
C VAL A 25 -11.29 7.12 13.40
N THR A 26 -12.00 7.74 12.49
CA THR A 26 -12.93 8.86 12.74
C THR A 26 -14.26 8.64 12.03
N CYS A 27 -15.22 9.51 12.30
CA CYS A 27 -16.58 9.48 11.78
C CYS A 27 -16.84 10.80 11.06
N ALA A 28 -16.94 10.76 9.74
CA ALA A 28 -17.21 11.91 8.88
C ALA A 28 -18.66 11.90 8.37
N ALA A 29 -19.14 13.05 7.88
CA ALA A 29 -20.51 13.19 7.35
C ALA A 29 -21.59 12.67 8.32
N LEU A 30 -21.48 13.06 9.59
CA LEU A 30 -22.40 12.66 10.63
C LEU A 30 -23.81 13.22 10.36
N SER A 31 -24.79 12.32 10.26
CA SER A 31 -26.21 12.63 10.10
C SER A 31 -26.98 12.10 11.30
N VAL A 32 -27.83 12.95 11.87
CA VAL A 32 -28.65 12.65 13.04
C VAL A 32 -30.12 12.70 12.66
N ALA A 33 -30.84 11.63 12.98
CA ALA A 33 -32.29 11.56 12.89
C ALA A 33 -32.85 11.06 14.23
N ALA A 34 -34.18 11.06 14.36
CA ALA A 34 -34.83 10.81 15.66
C ALA A 34 -34.41 9.49 16.31
N THR A 35 -34.16 8.46 15.50
CA THR A 35 -33.85 7.09 15.95
C THR A 35 -32.51 6.56 15.42
N LYS A 36 -31.77 7.34 14.64
CA LYS A 36 -30.53 6.88 14.00
C LYS A 36 -29.48 7.97 13.96
N LEU A 37 -28.24 7.55 14.13
CA LEU A 37 -27.05 8.32 13.86
C LEU A 37 -26.26 7.54 12.81
N THR A 38 -25.86 8.23 11.75
CA THR A 38 -25.16 7.62 10.62
C THR A 38 -23.92 8.44 10.32
N CYS A 39 -22.80 7.78 10.03
CA CYS A 39 -21.63 8.44 9.50
C CYS A 39 -20.80 7.51 8.66
N THR A 40 -19.87 8.10 7.92
CA THR A 40 -18.84 7.39 7.17
C THR A 40 -17.63 7.20 8.07
N ILE A 41 -17.26 5.96 8.33
CA ILE A 41 -16.03 5.63 9.05
C ILE A 41 -14.86 5.94 8.13
N ILE A 42 -13.94 6.77 8.58
CA ILE A 42 -12.71 7.12 7.87
C ILE A 42 -11.53 6.59 8.69
N ALA A 43 -10.71 5.75 8.07
CA ALA A 43 -9.51 5.22 8.68
C ALA A 43 -8.29 5.65 7.86
N VAL A 44 -7.21 6.05 8.55
CA VAL A 44 -5.92 6.30 7.91
C VAL A 44 -5.43 5.02 7.23
N ASN A 45 -4.68 5.17 6.13
CA ASN A 45 -4.10 4.05 5.41
C ASN A 45 -3.34 3.09 6.36
N GLY A 46 -3.48 1.78 6.14
CA GLY A 46 -2.82 0.76 6.95
C GLY A 46 -3.36 0.53 8.37
N VAL A 47 -4.44 1.20 8.75
CA VAL A 47 -5.12 0.96 10.04
C VAL A 47 -5.90 -0.34 10.00
N MET A 48 -5.64 -1.22 10.97
CA MET A 48 -6.35 -2.47 11.16
C MET A 48 -6.63 -2.67 12.65
N GLY A 49 -7.76 -3.28 12.99
CA GLY A 49 -8.03 -3.76 14.34
C GLY A 49 -9.49 -3.65 14.73
N MET A 50 -9.75 -3.99 15.97
CA MET A 50 -11.07 -3.89 16.57
C MET A 50 -11.25 -2.55 17.28
N TYR A 51 -12.27 -1.79 16.87
CA TYR A 51 -12.57 -0.47 17.41
C TYR A 51 -13.93 -0.46 18.09
N ARG A 52 -13.99 0.06 19.31
CA ARG A 52 -15.25 0.49 19.94
C ARG A 52 -15.43 1.97 19.72
N PHE A 53 -16.64 2.45 19.95
CA PHE A 53 -16.95 3.86 19.81
C PHE A 53 -17.93 4.34 20.88
N LEU A 54 -17.76 5.59 21.26
CA LEU A 54 -18.67 6.31 22.13
C LEU A 54 -19.33 7.42 21.32
N VAL A 55 -20.58 7.74 21.64
CA VAL A 55 -21.28 8.87 21.05
C VAL A 55 -21.37 9.94 22.12
N LYS A 56 -20.85 11.13 21.84
CA LYS A 56 -20.89 12.28 22.74
C LYS A 56 -21.87 13.31 22.20
N ASP A 57 -22.78 13.78 23.04
CA ASP A 57 -23.53 15.01 22.80
C ASP A 57 -22.58 16.19 23.01
N THR A 58 -22.22 16.88 21.94
CA THR A 58 -21.24 17.98 22.01
C THR A 58 -21.84 19.25 22.57
N THR A 59 -23.17 19.34 22.69
CA THR A 59 -23.84 20.49 23.30
C THR A 59 -23.78 20.42 24.83
N SER A 60 -23.93 19.22 25.40
CA SER A 60 -23.92 19.01 26.86
C SER A 60 -22.64 18.37 27.41
N ASP A 61 -21.71 18.03 26.53
CA ASP A 61 -20.50 17.26 26.81
C ASP A 61 -20.76 15.85 27.39
N ALA A 62 -22.00 15.37 27.34
CA ALA A 62 -22.41 14.09 27.90
C ALA A 62 -22.24 12.92 26.92
N LEU A 63 -21.91 11.73 27.43
CA LEU A 63 -21.98 10.49 26.65
C LEU A 63 -23.44 10.06 26.48
N LEU A 64 -23.78 9.62 25.27
CA LEU A 64 -25.08 9.05 24.98
C LEU A 64 -25.20 7.69 25.69
N LEU A 65 -26.24 7.52 26.52
CA LEU A 65 -26.50 6.27 27.22
C LEU A 65 -26.61 5.11 26.23
N GLY A 66 -25.94 4.01 26.54
CA GLY A 66 -25.89 2.81 25.69
C GLY A 66 -24.76 2.82 24.66
N SER A 67 -24.03 3.92 24.43
CA SER A 67 -22.88 3.87 23.51
C SER A 67 -21.78 2.94 24.02
N THR A 68 -21.67 2.76 25.34
CA THR A 68 -20.69 1.87 25.97
C THR A 68 -21.00 0.39 25.80
N SER A 69 -22.24 0.00 25.48
CA SER A 69 -22.66 -1.40 25.28
C SER A 69 -22.63 -1.85 23.82
N LEU A 70 -22.30 -0.96 22.88
CA LEU A 70 -22.20 -1.28 21.46
C LEU A 70 -21.06 -2.27 21.19
N SER A 71 -21.25 -3.13 20.19
CA SER A 71 -20.24 -4.09 19.75
C SER A 71 -19.06 -3.37 19.08
N SER A 72 -17.88 -3.99 19.15
CA SER A 72 -16.72 -3.54 18.40
C SER A 72 -16.95 -3.69 16.89
N ILE A 73 -16.35 -2.81 16.10
CA ILE A 73 -16.30 -2.85 14.65
C ILE A 73 -14.90 -3.24 14.21
N ALA A 74 -14.80 -4.17 13.26
CA ALA A 74 -13.53 -4.48 12.61
C ALA A 74 -13.23 -3.42 11.54
N VAL A 75 -12.08 -2.76 11.65
CA VAL A 75 -11.54 -1.90 10.60
C VAL A 75 -10.44 -2.68 9.90
N ASN A 76 -10.61 -2.90 8.60
CA ASN A 76 -9.66 -3.65 7.78
C ASN A 76 -9.28 -2.81 6.55
N PRO A 77 -7.98 -2.65 6.24
CA PRO A 77 -7.54 -2.05 5.00
C PRO A 77 -8.07 -2.85 3.80
N PRO A 78 -8.51 -2.18 2.72
CA PRO A 78 -8.87 -2.88 1.50
C PRO A 78 -7.65 -3.56 0.89
N LEU A 79 -7.87 -4.67 0.18
CA LEU A 79 -6.79 -5.35 -0.53
C LEU A 79 -6.28 -4.52 -1.71
N PRO A 80 -4.98 -4.57 -2.03
CA PRO A 80 -4.43 -3.94 -3.21
C PRO A 80 -4.92 -4.63 -4.48
N ALA A 81 -5.05 -3.85 -5.54
CA ALA A 81 -5.28 -4.34 -6.89
C ALA A 81 -4.30 -3.64 -7.84
N VAL A 82 -3.71 -4.40 -8.77
CA VAL A 82 -2.84 -3.86 -9.82
C VAL A 82 -3.66 -3.71 -11.08
N THR A 83 -3.58 -2.54 -11.72
CA THR A 83 -4.30 -2.22 -12.95
C THR A 83 -3.37 -2.07 -14.14
N GLY A 84 -2.06 -1.92 -13.91
CA GLY A 84 -1.06 -1.93 -14.97
C GLY A 84 0.32 -1.52 -14.50
N ALA A 85 1.21 -1.28 -15.46
CA ALA A 85 2.52 -0.72 -15.24
C ALA A 85 2.91 0.20 -16.41
N SER A 86 3.77 1.16 -16.14
CA SER A 86 4.39 2.08 -17.10
C SER A 86 5.86 2.30 -16.76
N GLY A 87 6.62 2.93 -17.65
CA GLY A 87 8.02 3.26 -17.43
C GLY A 87 8.90 2.84 -18.61
N GLU A 88 10.21 2.88 -18.40
CA GLU A 88 11.20 2.69 -19.46
C GLU A 88 11.08 1.32 -20.12
N CYS A 89 10.83 0.28 -19.32
CA CYS A 89 10.57 -1.07 -19.83
C CYS A 89 9.30 -1.26 -20.66
N THR A 90 8.33 -0.36 -20.54
CA THR A 90 7.02 -0.55 -21.19
C THR A 90 7.02 -0.14 -22.65
N THR A 91 7.98 0.68 -23.07
CA THR A 91 8.13 1.13 -24.46
C THR A 91 9.12 0.28 -25.25
N SER A 92 10.16 -0.25 -24.59
CA SER A 92 11.15 -1.13 -25.22
C SER A 92 11.83 -2.02 -24.19
N SER A 93 11.90 -3.34 -24.45
CA SER A 93 12.64 -4.28 -23.61
C SER A 93 14.16 -4.02 -23.59
N ALA A 94 14.69 -3.27 -24.57
CA ALA A 94 16.08 -2.82 -24.56
C ALA A 94 16.37 -1.78 -23.47
N ALA A 95 15.32 -1.10 -22.97
CA ALA A 95 15.42 -0.16 -21.85
C ALA A 95 15.26 -0.84 -20.48
N CYS A 96 15.05 -2.16 -20.43
CA CYS A 96 15.02 -2.92 -19.18
C CYS A 96 16.41 -3.25 -18.65
N ILE A 97 17.15 -2.20 -18.32
CA ILE A 97 18.50 -2.29 -17.76
C ILE A 97 18.50 -1.94 -16.26
N SER A 98 19.58 -2.27 -15.56
CA SER A 98 19.80 -1.81 -14.19
C SER A 98 19.72 -0.28 -14.11
N GLY A 99 18.98 0.23 -13.12
CA GLY A 99 18.67 1.65 -12.97
C GLY A 99 17.34 2.06 -13.59
N ALA A 100 16.73 1.20 -14.42
CA ALA A 100 15.48 1.57 -15.09
C ALA A 100 14.34 1.81 -14.10
N THR A 101 13.52 2.82 -14.37
CA THR A 101 12.39 3.20 -13.51
C THR A 101 11.07 2.63 -14.04
N LEU A 102 10.35 1.93 -13.16
CA LEU A 102 9.00 1.42 -13.40
C LEU A 102 8.00 2.07 -12.46
N THR A 103 6.79 2.30 -12.95
CA THR A 103 5.64 2.72 -12.15
C THR A 103 4.56 1.67 -12.27
N ILE A 104 4.21 1.04 -11.15
CA ILE A 104 3.13 0.07 -11.04
C ILE A 104 1.87 0.83 -10.63
N LYS A 105 0.79 0.67 -11.40
CA LYS A 105 -0.49 1.36 -11.18
C LYS A 105 -1.51 0.42 -10.56
N GLY A 106 -2.36 0.97 -9.71
CA GLY A 106 -3.32 0.17 -8.96
C GLY A 106 -4.20 0.99 -8.03
N THR A 107 -4.70 0.31 -7.01
CA THR A 107 -5.48 0.89 -5.92
C THR A 107 -5.07 0.26 -4.59
N ASN A 108 -5.26 1.00 -3.50
CA ASN A 108 -5.05 0.54 -2.12
C ASN A 108 -3.61 0.10 -1.82
N PHE A 109 -2.62 0.74 -2.46
CA PHE A 109 -1.24 0.59 -1.99
C PHE A 109 -1.10 1.23 -0.60
N ASN A 110 -0.28 0.61 0.25
CA ASN A 110 0.02 1.15 1.56
C ASN A 110 1.06 2.26 1.43
N HIS A 111 0.60 3.51 1.27
CA HIS A 111 1.44 4.66 0.94
C HIS A 111 2.21 5.25 2.14
N ARG A 112 2.20 4.56 3.29
CA ARG A 112 2.97 4.98 4.46
C ARG A 112 4.45 4.79 4.29
N ASP A 113 4.84 3.76 3.55
CA ASP A 113 6.24 3.43 3.28
C ASP A 113 6.33 2.67 1.96
N ALA A 114 7.28 3.05 1.11
CA ALA A 114 7.57 2.34 -0.13
C ALA A 114 8.02 0.88 0.15
N LEU A 115 8.67 0.63 1.29
CA LEU A 115 9.13 -0.70 1.68
C LEU A 115 8.00 -1.66 2.05
N TYR A 116 6.77 -1.17 2.17
CA TYR A 116 5.59 -2.02 2.34
C TYR A 116 5.15 -2.68 1.04
N GLN A 117 5.80 -2.40 -0.09
CA GLN A 117 5.55 -3.09 -1.36
C GLN A 117 6.72 -4.03 -1.65
N ARG A 118 6.46 -5.34 -1.64
CA ARG A 118 7.48 -6.37 -1.85
C ARG A 118 7.30 -6.97 -3.23
N PHE A 119 8.27 -6.72 -4.10
CA PHE A 119 8.27 -7.27 -5.44
C PHE A 119 9.00 -8.61 -5.50
N SER A 120 8.46 -9.52 -6.31
CA SER A 120 9.12 -10.75 -6.74
C SER A 120 9.15 -10.79 -8.26
N VAL A 121 10.33 -10.92 -8.84
CA VAL A 121 10.50 -11.07 -10.30
C VAL A 121 11.01 -12.47 -10.62
N GLY A 122 10.25 -13.19 -11.42
CA GLY A 122 10.51 -14.60 -11.73
C GLY A 122 9.97 -15.59 -10.71
N VAL A 123 10.02 -16.87 -11.09
CA VAL A 123 9.42 -17.97 -10.34
C VAL A 123 10.44 -18.78 -9.54
N THR A 124 11.73 -18.70 -9.88
CA THR A 124 12.80 -19.39 -9.17
C THR A 124 13.55 -18.48 -8.21
N LYS A 125 14.19 -19.06 -7.18
CA LYS A 125 15.06 -18.31 -6.25
C LYS A 125 16.20 -17.59 -6.96
N ALA A 126 16.80 -18.23 -7.97
CA ALA A 126 17.86 -17.64 -8.77
C ALA A 126 17.38 -16.38 -9.51
N GLN A 127 16.21 -16.44 -10.17
CA GLN A 127 15.61 -15.30 -10.86
C GLN A 127 15.31 -14.14 -9.91
N ARG A 128 14.66 -14.43 -8.76
CA ARG A 128 14.32 -13.40 -7.75
C ARG A 128 15.55 -12.75 -7.09
N SER A 129 16.69 -13.42 -7.15
CA SER A 129 17.95 -12.90 -6.61
C SER A 129 18.69 -12.03 -7.63
N ALA A 130 18.59 -12.41 -8.92
CA ALA A 130 19.21 -11.73 -10.05
C ALA A 130 18.42 -10.51 -10.55
N ILE A 131 17.08 -10.52 -10.42
CA ILE A 131 16.22 -9.45 -10.90
C ILE A 131 15.41 -8.90 -9.72
N ARG A 132 15.63 -7.62 -9.40
CA ARG A 132 15.04 -6.95 -8.24
C ARG A 132 14.34 -5.67 -8.65
N LEU A 133 13.19 -5.43 -8.04
CA LEU A 133 12.51 -4.13 -8.06
C LEU A 133 12.51 -3.57 -6.65
N ALA A 134 13.22 -2.47 -6.47
CA ALA A 134 13.27 -1.74 -5.20
C ALA A 134 12.28 -0.58 -5.26
N PRO A 135 11.19 -0.59 -4.46
CA PRO A 135 10.29 0.54 -4.37
C PRO A 135 11.02 1.78 -3.86
N THR A 136 10.80 2.91 -4.51
CA THR A 136 11.42 4.21 -4.16
C THR A 136 10.39 5.26 -3.78
N ALA A 137 9.15 5.14 -4.26
CA ALA A 137 8.05 6.01 -3.88
C ALA A 137 6.72 5.25 -4.00
N VAL A 138 5.72 5.68 -3.21
CA VAL A 138 4.38 5.11 -3.23
C VAL A 138 3.32 6.17 -2.99
N SER A 139 2.21 6.05 -3.70
CA SER A 139 0.96 6.77 -3.47
C SER A 139 -0.19 5.77 -3.29
N GLU A 140 -1.42 6.23 -3.16
CA GLU A 140 -2.59 5.34 -3.12
C GLU A 140 -2.77 4.51 -4.41
N THR A 141 -2.27 5.03 -5.53
CA THR A 141 -2.51 4.50 -6.88
C THR A 141 -1.25 4.06 -7.61
N ASP A 142 -0.07 4.46 -7.15
CA ASP A 142 1.18 4.26 -7.88
C ASP A 142 2.30 3.79 -6.95
N VAL A 143 3.13 2.85 -7.43
CA VAL A 143 4.38 2.45 -6.79
C VAL A 143 5.49 2.66 -7.82
N THR A 144 6.44 3.53 -7.53
CA THR A 144 7.65 3.69 -8.34
C THR A 144 8.71 2.75 -7.80
N ALA A 145 9.38 2.01 -8.69
CA ALA A 145 10.44 1.09 -8.34
C ALA A 145 11.61 1.18 -9.33
N THR A 146 12.82 0.99 -8.82
CA THR A 146 14.04 0.90 -9.62
C THR A 146 14.40 -0.56 -9.87
N LEU A 147 14.65 -0.88 -11.14
CA LEU A 147 15.09 -2.20 -11.59
C LEU A 147 16.58 -2.39 -11.33
N THR A 148 16.94 -3.57 -10.84
CA THR A 148 18.32 -4.06 -10.81
C THR A 148 18.35 -5.45 -11.44
N VAL A 149 19.21 -5.63 -12.43
CA VAL A 149 19.46 -6.87 -13.14
C VAL A 149 20.93 -7.25 -12.93
N ALA A 150 21.19 -8.42 -12.37
CA ALA A 150 22.53 -8.93 -12.19
C ALA A 150 23.18 -9.27 -13.54
N ASP A 151 24.50 -9.09 -13.62
CA ASP A 151 25.27 -9.43 -14.81
C ASP A 151 25.09 -10.90 -15.20
N GLY A 152 24.98 -11.17 -16.50
CA GLY A 152 24.75 -12.52 -17.03
C GLY A 152 23.35 -13.07 -16.82
N THR A 153 22.39 -12.26 -16.33
CA THR A 153 20.97 -12.66 -16.32
C THR A 153 20.52 -12.95 -17.76
N PRO A 154 19.96 -14.15 -18.05
CA PRO A 154 19.54 -14.48 -19.40
C PRO A 154 18.46 -13.56 -19.94
N ALA A 155 18.39 -13.44 -21.27
CA ALA A 155 17.23 -12.86 -21.91
C ALA A 155 15.99 -13.72 -21.64
N GLY A 156 14.83 -13.09 -21.49
CA GLY A 156 13.59 -13.81 -21.23
C GLY A 156 12.47 -12.94 -20.70
N SER A 157 11.31 -13.58 -20.50
CA SER A 157 10.13 -12.98 -19.89
C SER A 157 9.97 -13.49 -18.47
N TYR A 158 9.99 -12.58 -17.50
CA TYR A 158 9.93 -12.88 -16.08
C TYR A 158 8.66 -12.29 -15.46
N PRO A 159 7.77 -13.09 -14.85
CA PRO A 159 6.57 -12.56 -14.23
C PRO A 159 6.93 -11.72 -13.01
N VAL A 160 6.29 -10.56 -12.88
CA VAL A 160 6.41 -9.65 -11.76
C VAL A 160 5.18 -9.78 -10.89
N PHE A 161 5.40 -9.98 -9.59
CA PHE A 161 4.37 -9.97 -8.58
C PHE A 161 4.68 -8.92 -7.51
N VAL A 162 3.64 -8.40 -6.89
CA VAL A 162 3.73 -7.53 -5.71
C VAL A 162 2.88 -8.09 -4.57
N GLU A 163 3.43 -8.08 -3.36
CA GLU A 163 2.69 -8.24 -2.12
C GLU A 163 2.77 -6.90 -1.37
N VAL A 164 1.66 -6.46 -0.80
CA VAL A 164 1.60 -5.21 -0.05
C VAL A 164 1.40 -5.54 1.42
N GLN A 165 2.24 -5.01 2.29
CA GLN A 165 1.97 -5.01 3.72
C GLN A 165 0.75 -4.11 3.95
N VAL A 166 -0.40 -4.70 4.22
CA VAL A 166 -1.68 -3.96 4.26
C VAL A 166 -1.86 -3.18 5.55
N CYS A 167 -1.15 -3.51 6.63
CA CYS A 167 -1.27 -2.84 7.93
C CYS A 167 0.04 -2.84 8.74
N MET A 168 0.05 -2.16 9.90
CA MET A 168 1.23 -2.06 10.76
C MET A 168 1.65 -3.38 11.42
N MET A 169 0.80 -4.41 11.39
CA MET A 169 1.08 -5.75 11.95
C MET A 169 1.80 -6.70 10.98
N GLN A 170 2.52 -6.16 9.99
CA GLN A 170 3.27 -6.94 8.99
C GLN A 170 2.44 -7.95 8.17
N MET A 171 1.11 -7.81 8.15
CA MET A 171 0.24 -8.65 7.34
C MET A 171 0.43 -8.32 5.86
N MET A 172 0.73 -9.33 5.05
CA MET A 172 0.89 -9.18 3.60
C MET A 172 -0.41 -9.51 2.88
N SER A 173 -0.71 -8.77 1.81
CA SER A 173 -1.73 -9.16 0.83
C SER A 173 -1.34 -10.45 0.12
N PRO A 174 -2.30 -11.16 -0.52
CA PRO A 174 -1.95 -12.14 -1.53
C PRO A 174 -1.09 -11.52 -2.65
N LEU A 175 -0.31 -12.35 -3.34
CA LEU A 175 0.43 -11.97 -4.54
C LEU A 175 -0.52 -11.37 -5.58
N ARG A 176 -0.16 -10.18 -6.08
CA ARG A 176 -0.82 -9.54 -7.22
C ARG A 176 0.10 -9.58 -8.43
N TYR A 177 -0.39 -10.14 -9.52
CA TYR A 177 0.34 -10.13 -10.78
C TYR A 177 0.37 -8.71 -11.36
N VAL A 178 1.56 -8.24 -11.71
CA VAL A 178 1.78 -6.92 -12.30
C VAL A 178 1.87 -7.00 -13.82
N GLY A 179 2.57 -8.02 -14.32
CA GLY A 179 2.92 -8.15 -15.73
C GLY A 179 4.18 -8.98 -15.90
N ASN A 180 4.70 -9.03 -17.11
CA ASN A 180 5.99 -9.65 -17.40
C ASN A 180 7.05 -8.58 -17.66
N LEU A 181 8.20 -8.73 -17.02
CA LEU A 181 9.41 -8.00 -17.36
C LEU A 181 10.15 -8.76 -18.46
N VAL A 182 10.34 -8.13 -19.61
CA VAL A 182 11.06 -8.73 -20.75
C VAL A 182 12.48 -8.17 -20.79
N LEU A 183 13.47 -9.03 -20.54
CA LEU A 183 14.88 -8.70 -20.65
C LEU A 183 15.40 -9.13 -22.01
N ASN A 184 16.06 -8.21 -22.73
CA ASN A 184 16.84 -8.55 -23.91
C ASN A 184 18.24 -9.03 -23.51
N SER A 185 18.94 -9.73 -24.41
CA SER A 185 20.30 -10.24 -24.20
C SER A 185 21.41 -9.17 -24.06
N ALA A 186 21.05 -7.92 -23.77
CA ALA A 186 21.99 -6.82 -23.65
C ALA A 186 22.31 -6.54 -22.17
N GLY A 187 23.26 -7.30 -21.64
CA GLY A 187 23.88 -7.09 -20.32
C GLY A 187 25.40 -7.30 -20.36
N GLY A 188 26.03 -7.04 -21.50
CA GLY A 188 27.47 -7.18 -21.69
C GLY A 188 27.97 -6.37 -22.87
N SER A 189 28.28 -5.09 -22.64
CA SER A 189 29.36 -4.35 -23.31
C SER A 189 29.27 -2.85 -22.98
N ASN A 190 30.07 -2.41 -21.99
CA ASN A 190 30.82 -1.16 -22.17
C ASN A 190 32.23 -1.59 -22.55
N GLY A 191 32.40 -1.95 -23.82
CA GLY A 191 33.72 -2.03 -24.43
C GLY A 191 34.21 -0.61 -24.68
N SER A 192 35.14 -0.14 -23.85
CA SER A 192 36.01 0.99 -24.21
C SER A 192 36.94 0.52 -25.33
N GLY A 193 36.58 0.83 -26.58
CA GLY A 193 37.47 0.74 -27.73
C GLY A 193 38.20 2.06 -27.95
N ALA A 194 39.53 2.01 -27.85
CA ALA A 194 40.60 2.90 -28.38
C ALA A 194 41.81 2.70 -27.45
N GLU A 195 43.02 2.28 -27.85
CA GLU A 195 43.80 2.57 -29.04
C GLU A 195 44.73 1.39 -29.35
N GLU A 196 44.81 1.03 -30.64
CA GLU A 196 45.90 0.25 -31.23
C GLU A 196 46.93 1.27 -31.76
N SER A 197 48.15 1.24 -31.24
CA SER A 197 49.26 2.05 -31.75
C SER A 197 50.31 1.14 -32.38
N ALA A 198 50.67 1.50 -33.60
CA ALA A 198 51.70 0.94 -34.47
C ALA A 198 53.11 0.95 -33.87
#